data_AF-A0A1I1P132-F1
#
_entry.id   AF-A0A1I1P132-F1
#
_cell.length_a   1.000
_cell.length_b   1.000
_cell.length_c   1.000
_cell.angle_alpha   90.00
_cell.angle_beta   90.00
_cell.angle_gamma   90.00
#
_symmetry.space_group_name_H-M   'P 1'
#
loop_
_entity.id
_entity.type
_entity.pdbx_description
1 polymer ?
#
loop_
_entity_poly.entity_id
_entity_poly.type
_entity_poly.pdbx_seq_one_letter_code
_entity_poly.pdbx_strand_id
1 'polypeptide(L)'
;MLLVPEPSRYYCEPDEDYFFAWLKAIPAVKAVTGTPSGLELIMEEPIDKLSFYELVGLMTRYGLDRRCLRPLCDSQSDPWFKDPKNYWYEAVFGT
;
A
#
# COMPACT_ATOMS: atom_id res chain seq x y z
N MET A 1 10.89 3.59 4.55
CA MET A 1 10.94 2.81 3.29
C MET A 1 10.07 1.58 3.45
N LEU A 2 9.27 1.25 2.44
CA LEU A 2 8.35 0.11 2.46
C LEU A 2 8.53 -0.71 1.19
N LEU A 3 8.71 -2.02 1.31
CA LEU A 3 8.72 -2.93 0.16
C LEU A 3 7.31 -3.51 -0.02
N VAL A 4 6.74 -3.36 -1.22
CA VAL A 4 5.45 -3.93 -1.59
C VAL A 4 5.58 -4.80 -2.84
N PRO A 5 4.76 -5.84 -3.01
CA PRO A 5 4.79 -6.64 -4.23
C PRO A 5 4.32 -5.79 -5.43
N GLU A 6 4.93 -6.02 -6.59
CA GLU A 6 4.37 -5.57 -7.86
C GLU A 6 3.28 -6.54 -8.34
N PRO A 7 2.22 -6.07 -9.02
CA PRO A 7 1.29 -6.94 -9.71
C PRO A 7 2.01 -7.93 -10.64
N SER A 8 1.68 -9.21 -10.54
CA SER A 8 2.28 -10.26 -11.39
C SER A 8 1.84 -10.17 -12.85
N ARG A 9 0.79 -9.39 -13.12
CA ARG A 9 0.23 -9.17 -14.45
C ARG A 9 -0.58 -7.87 -14.48
N TYR A 10 -0.40 -7.11 -15.55
CA TYR A 10 -1.34 -6.12 -16.03
C TYR A 10 -2.09 -6.66 -17.24
N TYR A 11 -3.37 -6.31 -17.38
CA TYR A 11 -4.19 -6.83 -18.48
C TYR A 11 -4.00 -6.03 -19.79
N CYS A 12 -3.59 -4.78 -19.68
CA CYS A 12 -3.22 -3.91 -20.79
C CYS A 12 -2.31 -2.77 -20.30
N GLU A 13 -1.68 -2.05 -21.23
CA GLU A 13 -0.82 -0.91 -20.92
C GLU A 13 -1.55 0.18 -20.09
N PRO A 14 -2.79 0.58 -20.39
CA PRO A 14 -3.52 1.52 -19.52
C PRO A 14 -3.74 1.02 -18.09
N ASP A 15 -3.90 -0.29 -17.88
CA ASP A 15 -4.09 -0.86 -16.54
C ASP A 15 -2.83 -0.70 -15.67
N GLU A 16 -1.66 -0.87 -16.29
CA GLU A 16 -0.36 -0.58 -15.68
C GLU A 16 -0.18 0.92 -15.42
N ASP A 17 -0.49 1.76 -16.40
CA ASP A 17 -0.41 3.22 -16.24
C ASP A 17 -1.28 3.70 -15.08
N TYR A 18 -2.52 3.21 -14.97
CA TYR A 18 -3.41 3.57 -13.87
C TYR A 18 -2.93 3.06 -12.51
N PHE A 19 -2.30 1.88 -12.45
CA PHE A 19 -1.69 1.38 -11.22
C PHE A 19 -0.63 2.37 -10.70
N PHE A 20 0.34 2.72 -11.54
CA PHE A 20 1.43 3.61 -11.14
C PHE A 20 0.97 5.06 -10.95
N ALA A 21 0.02 5.54 -11.75
CA ALA A 21 -0.56 6.87 -11.59
C ALA A 21 -1.28 6.99 -10.24
N TRP A 22 -2.10 6.00 -9.87
CA TRP A 22 -2.75 5.99 -8.56
C TRP A 22 -1.72 5.89 -7.44
N LEU A 23 -0.78 4.94 -7.50
CA LEU A 23 0.25 4.76 -6.47
C LEU A 23 1.04 6.06 -6.20
N LYS A 24 1.42 6.78 -7.25
CA LYS A 24 2.16 8.06 -7.15
C LYS A 24 1.29 9.25 -6.73
N ALA A 25 -0.03 9.15 -6.87
CA ALA A 25 -0.96 10.20 -6.45
C ALA A 25 -1.27 10.16 -4.95
N ILE A 26 -1.00 9.03 -4.28
CA ILE A 26 -1.21 8.88 -2.83
C ILE A 26 -0.28 9.88 -2.09
N PRO A 27 -0.79 10.82 -1.28
CA PRO A 27 0.01 11.90 -0.68
C PRO A 27 1.22 11.46 0.15
N ALA A 28 1.09 10.31 0.82
CA ALA A 28 2.18 9.74 1.61
C ALA A 28 3.27 9.05 0.78
N VAL A 29 3.07 8.80 -0.51
CA VAL A 29 4.09 8.17 -1.37
C VAL A 29 4.98 9.25 -1.97
N LYS A 30 6.24 9.31 -1.54
CA LYS A 30 7.24 10.29 -2.04
C LYS A 30 8.00 9.82 -3.25
N ALA A 31 8.26 8.51 -3.35
CA ALA A 31 8.93 7.92 -4.50
C ALA A 31 8.57 6.44 -4.63
N VAL A 32 8.66 5.94 -5.85
CA VAL A 32 8.43 4.54 -6.22
C VAL A 32 9.61 4.08 -7.08
N THR A 33 10.27 3.00 -6.67
CA THR A 33 11.38 2.39 -7.39
C THR A 33 11.10 0.92 -7.63
N GLY A 34 11.19 0.46 -8.88
CA GLY A 34 11.11 -0.96 -9.22
C GLY A 34 12.41 -1.68 -8.87
N THR A 35 12.30 -2.85 -8.26
CA THR A 35 13.43 -3.70 -7.86
C THR A 35 13.15 -5.16 -8.24
N PRO A 36 14.18 -6.04 -8.24
CA PRO A 36 13.96 -7.48 -8.41
C PRO A 36 13.03 -8.11 -7.36
N SER A 37 12.82 -7.44 -6.21
CA SER A 37 12.00 -7.92 -5.10
C SER A 37 10.59 -7.33 -5.06
N GLY A 38 10.24 -6.45 -6.01
CA GLY A 38 8.99 -5.69 -6.02
C GLY A 38 9.22 -4.19 -6.05
N LEU A 39 8.30 -3.41 -5.47
CA LEU A 39 8.34 -1.95 -5.48
C LEU A 39 8.81 -1.43 -4.12
N GLU A 40 9.90 -0.66 -4.13
CA GLU A 40 10.33 0.13 -2.99
C GLU A 40 9.61 1.48 -2.99
N LEU A 41 8.87 1.74 -1.91
CA LEU A 41 8.18 2.99 -1.66
C LEU A 41 8.92 3.81 -0.61
N ILE A 42 9.22 5.06 -0.95
CA ILE A 42 9.61 6.07 0.05
C ILE A 42 8.33 6.72 0.55
N MET A 43 8.10 6.61 1.86
CA MET A 43 6.87 7.06 2.50
C MET A 43 7.14 8.32 3.34
N GLU A 44 6.17 9.23 3.36
CA GLU A 44 6.06 10.27 4.38
C GLU A 44 5.62 9.63 5.69
N GLU A 45 6.27 9.98 6.80
CA GLU A 45 5.86 9.55 8.14
C GLU A 45 5.68 10.77 9.07
N PRO A 46 4.59 10.84 9.85
CA PRO A 46 3.51 9.85 9.97
C PRO A 46 2.59 9.81 8.74
N ILE A 47 2.07 8.62 8.42
CA ILE A 47 1.10 8.45 7.32
C ILE A 47 -0.29 8.87 7.79
N ASP A 48 -1.04 9.57 6.95
CA ASP A 48 -2.44 9.90 7.25
C ASP A 48 -3.39 8.74 6.89
N LYS A 49 -4.60 8.76 7.47
CA LYS A 49 -5.58 7.68 7.31
C LYS A 49 -6.05 7.51 5.87
N LEU A 50 -6.17 8.60 5.12
CA LEU A 50 -6.64 8.57 3.73
C LEU A 50 -5.59 7.90 2.85
N SER A 51 -4.32 8.32 2.96
CA SER A 51 -3.22 7.68 2.23
C SER A 51 -3.14 6.17 2.52
N PHE A 52 -3.32 5.77 3.78
CA PHE A 52 -3.34 4.35 4.14
C PHE A 52 -4.54 3.61 3.52
N TYR A 53 -5.74 4.21 3.55
CA TYR A 53 -6.91 3.66 2.89
C TYR A 53 -6.71 3.48 1.38
N GLU A 54 -6.07 4.44 0.71
CA GLU A 54 -5.79 4.36 -0.72
C GLU A 54 -4.78 3.24 -1.04
N LEU A 55 -3.74 3.05 -0.22
CA LEU A 55 -2.82 1.91 -0.36
C LEU A 55 -3.57 0.58 -0.25
N VAL A 56 -4.41 0.44 0.78
CA VAL A 56 -5.26 -0.76 0.96
C VAL A 56 -6.16 -0.97 -0.26
N GLY A 57 -6.80 0.08 -0.76
CA GLY A 57 -7.71 0.03 -1.91
C GLY A 57 -7.00 -0.39 -3.19
N LEU A 58 -5.86 0.24 -3.49
CA LEU A 58 -5.01 -0.09 -4.64
C LEU A 58 -4.55 -1.55 -4.57
N MET A 59 -4.01 -1.97 -3.43
CA MET A 59 -3.54 -3.34 -3.25
C MET A 59 -4.67 -4.38 -3.35
N THR A 60 -5.85 -4.04 -2.85
CA THR A 60 -7.04 -4.90 -3.00
C THR A 60 -7.43 -5.04 -4.47
N ARG A 61 -7.45 -3.94 -5.22
CA ARG A 61 -7.83 -3.92 -6.64
C ARG A 61 -6.91 -4.80 -7.50
N TYR A 62 -5.61 -4.77 -7.22
CA TYR A 62 -4.61 -5.52 -7.98
C TYR A 62 -4.27 -6.89 -7.36
N GLY A 63 -5.02 -7.34 -6.35
CA GLY A 63 -4.83 -8.66 -5.74
C GLY A 63 -3.51 -8.83 -4.99
N LEU A 64 -2.93 -7.74 -4.49
CA LEU A 64 -1.64 -7.73 -3.80
C LEU A 64 -1.79 -8.12 -2.32
N ASP A 65 -0.73 -8.74 -1.77
CA ASP A 65 -0.65 -9.10 -0.36
C ASP A 65 -0.53 -7.86 0.53
N ARG A 66 -1.57 -7.58 1.31
CA ARG A 66 -1.67 -6.39 2.17
C ARG A 66 -0.91 -6.53 3.48
N ARG A 67 -0.36 -7.70 3.82
CA ARG A 67 0.47 -7.88 5.03
C ARG A 67 1.74 -7.05 4.97
N CYS A 68 2.22 -6.68 3.78
CA CYS A 68 3.37 -5.77 3.66
C CYS A 68 3.05 -4.34 4.13
N LEU A 69 1.79 -3.96 4.34
CA LEU A 69 1.41 -2.67 4.92
C LEU A 69 1.52 -2.63 6.45
N ARG A 70 1.71 -3.77 7.10
CA ARG A 70 1.78 -3.88 8.56
C ARG A 70 2.84 -2.98 9.20
N PRO A 71 4.06 -2.83 8.65
CA PRO A 71 5.06 -1.91 9.21
C PRO A 71 4.58 -0.46 9.27
N LEU A 72 3.76 -0.01 8.32
CA LEU A 72 3.17 1.32 8.36
C LEU A 72 2.23 1.45 9.55
N CYS A 73 1.38 0.45 9.81
CA CYS A 73 0.49 0.48 10.97
C CYS A 73 1.27 0.45 12.29
N ASP A 74 2.37 -0.30 12.33
CA ASP A 74 3.19 -0.46 13.53
C ASP A 74 3.98 0.79 13.89
N SER A 75 4.29 1.66 12.92
CA SER A 75 4.95 2.95 13.17
C SER A 75 4.02 4.06 13.65
N GLN A 76 2.69 3.87 13.59
CA GLN A 76 1.72 4.88 14.00
C GLN A 76 1.36 4.81 15.48
N SER A 77 1.19 5.99 16.10
CA SER A 77 0.67 6.13 17.46
C SER A 77 -0.86 6.14 17.53
N ASP A 78 -1.55 6.49 16.44
CA ASP A 78 -3.00 6.51 16.38
C ASP A 78 -3.56 5.07 16.40
N PRO A 79 -4.38 4.70 17.40
CA PRO A 79 -4.92 3.34 17.53
C PRO A 79 -5.80 2.92 16.36
N TRP A 80 -6.29 3.86 15.55
CA TRP A 80 -7.07 3.57 14.34
C TRP A 80 -6.32 2.64 13.38
N PHE A 81 -5.00 2.75 13.26
CA PHE A 81 -4.20 1.87 12.38
C PHE A 81 -4.15 0.40 12.85
N LYS A 82 -4.59 0.14 14.08
CA LYS A 82 -4.65 -1.20 14.68
C LYS A 82 -6.04 -1.55 15.18
N ASP A 83 -7.06 -0.78 14.79
CA ASP A 83 -8.45 -1.05 15.18
C ASP A 83 -8.99 -2.24 14.36
N PRO A 84 -9.34 -3.37 15.00
CA PRO A 84 -9.88 -4.55 14.34
C PRO A 84 -11.24 -4.34 13.67
N LYS A 85 -11.91 -3.20 13.92
CA LYS A 85 -13.17 -2.84 13.25
C LYS A 85 -12.97 -2.34 11.82
N ASN A 86 -11.75 -2.02 11.41
CA ASN A 86 -11.49 -1.62 10.03
C ASN A 86 -11.70 -2.82 9.08
N TYR A 87 -12.39 -2.60 7.96
CA TYR A 87 -12.69 -3.66 6.99
C TYR A 87 -11.44 -4.35 6.42
N TRP A 88 -10.30 -3.66 6.43
CA TRP A 88 -9.03 -4.13 5.90
C TRP A 88 -8.14 -4.81 6.95
N TYR A 89 -8.53 -4.77 8.23
CA TYR A 89 -7.67 -5.23 9.34
C TYR A 89 -7.20 -6.66 9.14
N GLU A 90 -8.13 -7.58 8.87
CA GLU A 90 -7.82 -9.00 8.63
C GLU A 90 -6.85 -9.22 7.47
N ALA A 91 -6.88 -8.37 6.44
CA ALA A 91 -5.97 -8.52 5.32
C ALA A 91 -4.54 -8.03 5.61
N VAL A 92 -4.36 -7.19 6.62
CA VAL A 92 -3.05 -6.65 7.03
C VAL A 92 -2.47 -7.46 8.20
N PHE A 93 -3.32 -7.90 9.14
CA PHE A 93 -2.92 -8.55 10.39
C PHE A 93 -3.29 -10.02 10.49
N GLY A 94 -4.16 -10.54 9.61
CA GLY A 94 -4.54 -11.94 9.58
C GLY A 94 -3.38 -12.87 9.22
N THR A 95 -3.57 -14.15 9.53
CA THR A 95 -2.59 -15.23 9.33
C THR A 95 -2.50 -15.69 7.89
#